data_AF-A0A350ESQ6-F1
#
_entry.id   AF-A0A350ESQ6-F1
#
_cell.length_a   1.000
_cell.length_b   1.000
_cell.length_c   1.000
_cell.angle_alpha   90.00
_cell.angle_beta   90.00
_cell.angle_gamma   90.00
#
_symmetry.space_group_name_H-M   'P 1'
#
loop_
_entity.id
_entity.type
_entity.pdbx_description
1 polymer ?
#
loop_
_entity_poly.entity_id
_entity_poly.type
_entity_poly.pdbx_seq_one_letter_code
_entity_poly.pdbx_strand_id
1 'polypeptide(L)'
;MNPLRCFPLLCALMLMAVTGRAADRPNVIFILVDDLGWTDLSCMGSRLYETPNIDRLAADGMLFDNAYAACTVCSPTRAAVMTGKYPARLHITDWIQGHKRPKAKLKVPDWTMELPHDEVTIAELLKKEGYATCHIGKWHLGN
;
A
#
# COMPACT_ATOMS: atom_id res chain seq x y z
N MET A 1 61.34 -7.34 -15.84
CA MET A 1 59.94 -7.81 -15.67
C MET A 1 59.23 -6.75 -14.84
N ASN A 2 58.44 -5.88 -15.47
CA ASN A 2 57.86 -4.70 -14.81
C ASN A 2 56.48 -5.03 -14.21
N PRO A 3 56.30 -4.99 -12.88
CA PRO A 3 55.03 -5.33 -12.22
C PRO A 3 53.95 -4.24 -12.37
N LEU A 4 54.25 -3.13 -13.04
CA LEU A 4 53.42 -1.92 -13.08
C LEU A 4 52.34 -1.90 -14.19
N ARG A 5 52.21 -2.96 -15.00
CA ARG A 5 51.24 -3.01 -16.12
C ARG A 5 49.89 -3.68 -15.79
N CYS A 6 49.72 -4.30 -14.62
CA CYS A 6 48.46 -4.96 -14.24
C CYS A 6 47.47 -4.08 -13.45
N PHE A 7 47.87 -2.89 -12.99
CA PHE A 7 47.04 -2.06 -12.12
C PHE A 7 45.83 -1.38 -12.80
N PRO A 8 45.90 -0.89 -14.06
CA PRO A 8 44.75 -0.19 -14.66
C PRO A 8 43.65 -1.14 -15.14
N LEU A 9 43.97 -2.42 -15.37
CA LEU A 9 42.99 -3.43 -15.81
C LEU A 9 42.06 -3.87 -14.68
N LEU A 10 42.55 -3.89 -13.44
CA LEU A 10 41.77 -4.27 -12.25
C LEU A 10 40.75 -3.17 -11.86
N CYS A 11 41.12 -1.88 -12.00
CA CYS A 11 40.20 -0.77 -11.77
C CYS A 11 39.06 -0.71 -12.80
N ALA A 12 39.34 -1.02 -14.07
CA ALA A 12 38.30 -1.03 -15.11
C ALA A 12 37.29 -2.17 -14.92
N LEU A 13 37.69 -3.32 -14.35
CA LEU A 13 36.79 -4.43 -14.05
C LEU A 13 35.86 -4.13 -12.85
N MET A 14 36.33 -3.37 -11.85
CA MET A 14 35.51 -2.99 -10.69
C MET A 14 34.42 -1.96 -11.04
N LEU A 15 34.62 -1.15 -12.08
CA LEU A 15 33.64 -0.15 -12.54
C LEU A 15 32.45 -0.75 -13.29
N MET A 16 32.52 -1.99 -13.78
CA MET A 16 31.39 -2.67 -14.43
C MET A 16 30.47 -3.45 -13.48
N ALA A 17 30.85 -3.63 -12.22
CA ALA A 17 30.14 -4.51 -11.28
C ALA A 17 28.95 -3.85 -10.55
N VAL A 18 28.69 -2.55 -10.76
CA VAL A 18 27.62 -1.80 -10.05
C VAL A 18 26.62 -1.20 -11.02
N THR A 19 26.17 -1.98 -12.00
CA THR A 19 24.86 -1.74 -12.59
C THR A 19 23.92 -2.77 -11.99
N GLY A 20 23.36 -2.43 -10.82
CA GLY A 20 22.24 -3.18 -10.26
C GLY A 20 21.09 -3.10 -11.25
N ARG A 21 20.95 -4.12 -12.11
CA ARG A 21 19.80 -4.25 -12.98
C ARG A 21 18.59 -4.30 -12.05
N ALA A 22 17.67 -3.35 -12.21
CA ALA A 22 16.37 -3.45 -11.55
C ALA A 22 15.85 -4.87 -11.81
N ALA A 23 15.44 -5.58 -10.76
CA ALA A 23 14.90 -6.92 -10.94
C ALA A 23 13.78 -6.82 -11.98
N ASP A 24 13.81 -7.67 -13.02
CA ASP A 24 12.79 -7.66 -14.08
C ASP A 24 11.37 -7.83 -13.50
N ARG A 25 11.26 -8.24 -12.22
CA ARG A 25 10.05 -8.29 -11.40
C ARG A 25 10.35 -7.72 -10.01
N PRO A 26 9.98 -6.47 -9.69
CA PRO A 26 10.22 -5.90 -8.37
C PRO A 26 9.30 -6.52 -7.33
N ASN A 27 9.75 -6.61 -6.07
CA ASN A 27 8.88 -6.92 -4.95
C ASN A 27 7.97 -5.73 -4.64
N VAL A 28 6.70 -5.98 -4.33
CA VAL A 28 5.74 -4.95 -3.96
C VAL A 28 5.39 -5.11 -2.48
N ILE A 29 5.68 -4.08 -1.69
CA ILE A 29 5.30 -4.00 -0.27
C ILE A 29 4.31 -2.85 -0.12
N PHE A 30 3.07 -3.18 0.22
CA PHE A 30 2.02 -2.20 0.47
C PHE A 30 1.75 -2.08 1.97
N ILE A 31 2.03 -0.90 2.54
CA ILE A 31 1.83 -0.61 3.95
C ILE A 31 0.60 0.31 4.07
N LEU A 32 -0.42 -0.18 4.77
CA LEU A 32 -1.64 0.58 5.05
C LEU A 32 -1.80 0.75 6.56
N VAL A 33 -1.86 2.00 7.02
CA VAL A 33 -2.05 2.35 8.43
C VAL A 33 -3.51 2.73 8.67
N ASP A 34 -4.12 2.18 9.71
CA ASP A 34 -5.50 2.50 10.11
C ASP A 34 -5.52 3.85 10.85
N ASP A 35 -6.46 4.73 10.47
CA ASP A 35 -6.72 6.03 11.10
C ASP A 35 -5.50 6.98 11.21
N LEU A 36 -4.53 6.88 10.30
CA LEU A 36 -3.41 7.83 10.21
C LEU A 36 -3.87 9.14 9.54
N GLY A 37 -3.83 10.23 10.30
CA GLY A 37 -4.16 11.56 9.83
C GLY A 37 -3.09 12.19 8.95
N TRP A 38 -3.51 13.10 8.08
CA TRP A 38 -2.63 13.83 7.17
C TRP A 38 -1.45 14.53 7.86
N THR A 39 -1.72 15.10 9.03
CA THR A 39 -0.76 15.89 9.81
C THR A 39 -0.04 15.08 10.87
N ASP A 40 -0.15 13.75 10.86
CA ASP A 40 0.44 12.90 11.90
C ASP A 40 1.90 12.56 11.65
N LEU A 41 2.41 12.78 10.44
CA LEU A 41 3.81 12.51 10.09
C LEU A 41 4.66 13.79 10.19
N SER A 42 5.90 13.69 10.67
CA SER A 42 6.82 14.83 10.72
C SER A 42 7.16 15.35 9.32
N CYS A 43 7.31 14.47 8.33
CA CYS A 43 7.43 14.87 6.91
C CYS A 43 6.20 15.58 6.34
N MET A 44 5.05 15.53 7.03
CA MET A 44 3.80 16.22 6.69
C MET A 44 3.52 17.42 7.61
N GLY A 45 4.51 17.86 8.40
CA GLY A 45 4.44 19.05 9.25
C GLY A 45 4.06 18.80 10.71
N SER A 46 3.96 17.53 11.15
CA SER A 46 3.77 17.24 12.57
C SER A 46 4.95 17.76 13.39
N ARG A 47 4.65 18.38 14.54
CA ARG A 47 5.65 18.77 15.56
C ARG A 47 5.56 17.94 16.84
N LEU A 48 4.60 17.02 16.90
CA LEU A 48 4.31 16.21 18.08
C LEU A 48 4.85 14.78 17.91
N TYR A 49 4.66 14.19 16.74
CA TYR A 49 5.04 12.80 16.48
C TYR A 49 6.40 12.70 15.81
N GLU A 50 7.17 11.70 16.21
CA GLU A 50 8.47 11.39 15.64
C GLU A 50 8.34 10.20 14.68
N THR A 51 8.50 10.43 13.37
CA THR A 51 8.36 9.37 12.35
C THR A 51 9.63 9.17 11.52
N PRO A 52 10.82 9.00 12.13
CA PRO A 52 12.11 9.05 11.42
C PRO A 52 12.26 8.02 10.29
N ASN A 53 11.65 6.84 10.42
CA ASN A 53 11.68 5.82 9.37
C ASN A 53 10.79 6.18 8.17
N ILE A 54 9.65 6.83 8.42
CA ILE A 54 8.74 7.30 7.37
C ILE A 54 9.32 8.54 6.70
N ASP A 55 9.93 9.44 7.48
CA ASP A 55 10.62 10.62 6.96
C ASP A 55 11.76 10.21 6.02
N ARG A 56 12.54 9.20 6.40
CA ARG A 56 13.59 8.64 5.53
C ARG A 56 13.01 8.03 4.26
N LEU A 57 11.91 7.27 4.36
CA LEU A 57 11.23 6.71 3.18
C LEU A 57 10.71 7.79 2.23
N ALA A 58 10.17 8.88 2.78
CA ALA A 58 9.72 10.03 2.00
C ALA A 58 10.90 10.76 1.31
N ALA A 59 12.02 10.92 2.01
CA ALA A 59 13.23 11.56 1.47
C ALA A 59 13.94 10.72 0.39
N ASP A 60 13.96 9.39 0.54
CA ASP A 60 14.56 8.46 -0.42
C ASP A 60 13.64 8.18 -1.63
N GLY A 61 12.39 8.65 -1.59
CA GLY A 61 11.35 8.28 -2.54
C GLY A 61 10.53 9.47 -3.03
N MET A 62 9.22 9.28 -3.06
CA MET A 62 8.24 10.28 -3.48
C MET A 62 7.22 10.50 -2.37
N LEU A 63 6.94 11.76 -2.05
CA LEU A 63 5.90 12.15 -1.12
C LEU A 63 4.70 12.70 -1.89
N PHE A 64 3.53 12.09 -1.69
CA PHE A 64 2.29 12.62 -2.25
C PHE A 64 1.57 13.47 -1.20
N ASP A 65 1.60 14.78 -1.40
CA ASP A 65 0.95 15.78 -0.55
C ASP A 65 -0.52 16.07 -0.92
N ASN A 66 -1.08 15.26 -1.84
CA ASN A 66 -2.49 15.28 -2.23
C ASN A 66 -3.00 13.86 -2.52
N ALA A 67 -2.82 12.94 -1.55
CA ALA A 67 -3.29 11.56 -1.64
C ALA A 67 -4.61 11.36 -0.87
N TYR A 68 -5.62 10.78 -1.52
CA TYR A 68 -6.96 10.63 -0.95
C TYR A 68 -7.36 9.16 -0.80
N ALA A 69 -7.97 8.83 0.33
CA ALA A 69 -8.66 7.56 0.49
C ALA A 69 -9.96 7.54 -0.32
N ALA A 70 -10.34 6.37 -0.85
CA ALA A 70 -11.59 6.21 -1.60
C ALA A 70 -12.85 6.43 -0.73
N CYS A 71 -12.70 6.29 0.59
CA CYS A 71 -13.74 6.55 1.59
C CYS A 71 -13.10 7.00 2.92
N THR A 72 -13.87 7.68 3.76
CA THR A 72 -13.47 8.04 5.14
C THR A 72 -13.61 6.89 6.14
N VAL A 73 -13.87 5.65 5.67
CA VAL A 73 -14.16 4.49 6.51
C VAL A 73 -13.28 3.29 6.09
N CYS A 74 -12.93 2.45 7.06
CA CYS A 74 -11.97 1.35 6.90
C CYS A 74 -12.33 0.31 5.81
N SER A 75 -13.43 -0.44 5.95
CA SER A 75 -13.83 -1.48 4.98
C SER A 75 -13.95 -0.98 3.54
N PRO A 76 -14.67 0.12 3.23
CA PRO A 76 -14.78 0.60 1.85
C PRO A 76 -13.43 1.02 1.25
N THR A 77 -12.54 1.64 2.04
CA THR A 77 -11.19 1.99 1.57
C THR A 77 -10.35 0.75 1.31
N ARG A 78 -10.40 -0.27 2.17
CA ARG A 78 -9.70 -1.54 1.97
C ARG A 78 -10.22 -2.27 0.73
N ALA A 79 -11.53 -2.25 0.49
CA ALA A 79 -12.14 -2.89 -0.67
C ALA A 79 -11.69 -2.21 -1.97
N ALA A 80 -11.62 -0.88 -1.96
CA ALA A 80 -11.11 -0.10 -3.08
C ALA A 80 -9.62 -0.35 -3.34
N VAL A 81 -8.78 -0.47 -2.31
CA VAL A 81 -7.37 -0.86 -2.45
C VAL A 81 -7.24 -2.24 -3.09
N MET A 82 -8.05 -3.21 -2.67
CA MET A 82 -7.95 -4.57 -3.17
C MET A 82 -8.44 -4.73 -4.61
N THR A 83 -9.46 -3.98 -5.02
CA THR A 83 -10.15 -4.19 -6.31
C THR A 83 -9.95 -3.07 -7.33
N GLY A 84 -9.45 -1.91 -6.91
CA GLY A 84 -9.38 -0.69 -7.73
C GLY A 84 -10.75 -0.06 -8.03
N LYS A 85 -11.83 -0.50 -7.37
CA LYS A 85 -13.20 0.00 -7.59
C LYS A 85 -13.61 1.00 -6.53
N TYR A 86 -14.41 2.00 -6.91
CA TYR A 86 -15.03 2.91 -5.95
C TYR A 86 -15.99 2.14 -5.01
N PRO A 87 -16.07 2.52 -3.72
CA PRO A 87 -16.98 1.92 -2.73
C PRO A 87 -18.43 1.76 -3.22
N ALA A 88 -18.94 2.79 -3.93
CA ALA A 88 -20.29 2.78 -4.48
C ALA A 88 -20.53 1.67 -5.52
N ARG A 89 -19.50 1.26 -6.28
CA ARG A 89 -19.62 0.15 -7.25
C ARG A 89 -19.70 -1.21 -6.56
N LEU A 90 -19.06 -1.34 -5.40
CA LEU A 90 -19.05 -2.57 -4.61
C LEU A 90 -20.24 -2.67 -3.65
N HIS A 91 -20.99 -1.57 -3.48
CA HIS A 91 -22.00 -1.41 -2.44
C HIS A 91 -21.45 -1.64 -1.02
N ILE A 92 -20.13 -1.54 -0.83
CA ILE A 92 -19.48 -1.52 0.48
C ILE A 92 -19.29 -0.04 0.79
N THR A 93 -20.17 0.58 1.58
CA THR A 93 -20.19 2.05 1.80
C THR A 93 -20.04 2.44 3.27
N ASP A 94 -19.93 1.47 4.17
CA ASP A 94 -19.71 1.66 5.60
C ASP A 94 -18.79 0.52 6.11
N TRP A 95 -18.34 0.60 7.36
CA TRP A 95 -17.53 -0.46 7.96
C TRP A 95 -18.34 -1.76 8.06
N ILE A 96 -17.71 -2.90 7.79
CA ILE A 96 -18.36 -4.21 7.83
C ILE A 96 -18.78 -4.54 9.28
N GLN A 97 -19.99 -5.08 9.42
CA GLN A 97 -20.90 -5.13 10.59
C GLN A 97 -21.83 -3.91 10.70
N GLY A 98 -21.31 -2.72 10.38
CA GLY A 98 -22.03 -1.46 10.23
C GLY A 98 -22.94 -1.06 11.40
N HIS A 99 -23.80 -0.09 11.15
CA HIS A 99 -24.71 0.43 12.19
C HIS A 99 -26.03 -0.33 12.25
N LYS A 100 -26.35 -0.92 13.41
CA LYS A 100 -27.68 -1.48 13.70
C LYS A 100 -28.52 -0.47 14.50
N ARG A 101 -29.43 0.24 13.82
CA ARG A 101 -30.26 1.29 14.45
C ARG A 101 -31.76 1.04 14.22
N PRO A 102 -32.36 0.02 14.89
CA PRO A 102 -33.74 -0.42 14.60
C PRO A 102 -34.82 0.62 14.94
N LYS A 103 -34.51 1.62 15.79
CA LYS A 103 -35.44 2.67 16.22
C LYS A 103 -35.11 4.05 15.63
N ALA A 104 -34.21 4.14 14.66
CA ALA A 104 -33.87 5.42 14.04
C ALA A 104 -35.01 5.93 13.14
N LYS A 105 -35.10 7.26 12.98
CA LYS A 105 -36.07 7.92 12.09
C LYS A 105 -35.87 7.54 10.62
N LEU A 106 -34.64 7.20 10.24
CA LEU A 106 -34.26 6.77 8.90
C LEU A 106 -33.77 5.33 8.95
N LYS A 107 -34.14 4.56 7.91
CA LYS A 107 -33.62 3.21 7.71
C LYS A 107 -32.17 3.29 7.29
N VAL A 108 -31.40 2.34 7.79
CA VAL A 108 -30.06 2.05 7.29
C VAL A 108 -30.22 1.44 5.90
N PRO A 109 -29.53 1.97 4.86
CA PRO A 109 -29.65 1.43 3.51
C PRO A 109 -29.03 0.03 3.43
N ASP A 110 -29.47 -0.76 2.44
CA ASP A 110 -28.84 -2.04 2.15
C ASP A 110 -27.43 -1.82 1.60
N TRP A 111 -26.47 -2.60 2.09
CA TRP A 111 -25.07 -2.58 1.64
C TRP A 111 -24.46 -3.99 1.70
N THR A 112 -23.35 -4.17 1.00
CA THR A 112 -22.56 -5.40 1.00
C THR A 112 -21.70 -5.46 2.28
N MET A 113 -21.79 -6.56 3.02
CA MET A 113 -21.11 -6.74 4.32
C MET A 113 -19.82 -7.58 4.24
N GLU A 114 -19.36 -7.88 3.03
CA GLU A 114 -18.12 -8.60 2.77
C GLU A 114 -17.62 -8.24 1.37
N LEU A 115 -16.36 -8.50 1.06
CA LEU A 115 -15.90 -8.44 -0.32
C LEU A 115 -16.44 -9.67 -1.06
N PRO A 116 -17.26 -9.50 -2.12
CA PRO A 116 -17.78 -10.63 -2.87
C PRO A 116 -16.67 -11.52 -3.43
N HIS A 117 -16.85 -12.84 -3.38
CA HIS A 117 -15.81 -13.79 -3.83
C HIS A 117 -15.57 -13.80 -5.35
N ASP A 118 -16.45 -13.20 -6.14
CA ASP A 118 -16.29 -13.00 -7.58
C ASP A 118 -15.48 -11.74 -7.92
N GLU A 119 -15.19 -10.89 -6.94
CA GLU A 119 -14.26 -9.78 -7.09
C GLU A 119 -12.82 -10.29 -7.19
N VAL A 120 -12.08 -9.76 -8.16
CA VAL A 120 -10.66 -10.09 -8.34
C VAL A 120 -9.81 -9.06 -7.62
N THR A 121 -9.00 -9.53 -6.69
CA THR A 121 -8.10 -8.69 -5.90
C THR A 121 -6.75 -8.48 -6.59
N ILE A 122 -6.04 -7.41 -6.23
CA ILE A 122 -4.66 -7.16 -6.65
C ILE A 122 -3.72 -8.33 -6.27
N ALA A 123 -3.97 -9.00 -5.15
CA ALA A 123 -3.21 -10.18 -4.74
C ALA A 123 -3.43 -11.35 -5.71
N GLU A 124 -4.66 -11.62 -6.13
CA GLU A 124 -4.95 -12.67 -7.10
C GLU A 124 -4.39 -12.35 -8.49
N LEU A 125 -4.42 -11.08 -8.90
CA LEU A 125 -3.78 -10.63 -10.15
C LEU A 125 -2.27 -10.88 -10.09
N LEU A 126 -1.59 -10.43 -9.02
CA LEU A 126 -0.15 -10.64 -8.85
C LEU A 126 0.21 -12.13 -8.78
N LYS A 127 -0.60 -12.94 -8.09
CA LYS A 127 -0.39 -14.38 -7.99
C LYS A 127 -0.44 -15.08 -9.35
N LYS A 128 -1.33 -14.65 -10.26
CA LYS A 128 -1.38 -15.15 -11.65
C LYS A 128 -0.10 -14.85 -12.42
N GLU A 129 0.55 -13.71 -12.14
CA GLU A 129 1.83 -13.32 -12.74
C GLU A 129 3.05 -13.98 -12.07
N GLY A 130 2.83 -14.92 -11.15
CA GLY A 130 3.87 -15.69 -10.48
C GLY A 130 4.44 -15.05 -9.22
N TYR A 131 3.80 -14.02 -8.67
CA TYR A 131 4.17 -13.48 -7.37
C TYR A 131 3.71 -14.37 -6.22
N ALA A 132 4.54 -14.47 -5.19
CA ALA A 132 4.07 -14.90 -3.88
C ALA A 132 3.34 -13.73 -3.21
N THR A 133 2.17 -13.98 -2.63
CA THR A 133 1.34 -12.96 -2.00
C THR A 133 1.08 -13.30 -0.54
N CYS A 134 1.19 -12.32 0.34
CA CYS A 134 0.93 -12.44 1.77
C CYS A 134 0.20 -11.19 2.27
N HIS A 135 -0.72 -11.36 3.22
CA HIS A 135 -1.38 -10.28 3.92
C HIS A 135 -1.14 -10.44 5.42
N ILE A 136 -0.74 -9.35 6.10
CA ILE A 136 -0.46 -9.33 7.53
C ILE A 136 -1.20 -8.13 8.12
N GLY A 137 -1.98 -8.38 9.18
CA GLY A 137 -2.74 -7.34 9.88
C GLY A 137 -4.25 -7.39 9.61
N LYS A 138 -4.90 -6.22 9.67
CA LYS A 138 -6.35 -6.08 9.62
C LYS A 138 -6.89 -6.25 8.20
N TRP A 139 -7.71 -7.28 7.97
CA TRP A 139 -8.39 -7.51 6.70
C TRP A 139 -9.65 -6.65 6.54
N HIS A 140 -10.65 -6.87 7.41
CA HIS A 140 -11.91 -6.11 7.49
C HIS A 140 -12.70 -6.01 6.17
N LEU A 141 -12.70 -7.09 5.39
CA LEU A 141 -13.44 -7.28 4.13
C LEU A 141 -14.30 -8.56 4.14
N GLY A 142 -14.77 -8.98 5.31
CA GLY A 142 -15.55 -10.19 5.53
C GLY A 142 -15.53 -10.59 7.00
N ASN A 143 -16.06 -11.77 7.32
CA ASN A 143 -16.03 -12.35 8.67
C ASN A 143 -14.66 -12.98 9.00
#